data_AF-A0A8T5ANE8-F1
#
_entry.id   AF-A0A8T5ANE8-F1
#
_cell.length_a   1.000
_cell.length_b   1.000
_cell.length_c   1.000
_cell.angle_alpha   90.00
_cell.angle_beta   90.00
_cell.angle_gamma   90.00
#
_symmetry.space_group_name_H-M   'P 1'
#
loop_
_entity.id
_entity.type
_entity.pdbx_description
1 polymer ?
#
loop_
_entity_poly.entity_id
_entity_poly.type
_entity_poly.pdbx_seq_one_letter_code
_entity_poly.pdbx_strand_id
1 'polypeptide(L)'
;MSTLKPGESIAKSEEAREDEIGRGTLYLTNQRLFFVKTGGILFFSGRPEVKAEYPLDQIGELGVEGTVIKKLVVGSRGYRHRFHVKDPDGWAATIRNAISNYIRITPTPPPTVQPSVPPSLEIPKPVIKPPPAPTTWNFCPYCGAKLPANARFCPRCGTQLRESD
;
A
#
# COMPACT_ATOMS: atom_id res chain seq x y z
N MET A 1 21.28 -17.39 22.75
CA MET A 1 21.31 -16.21 21.86
C MET A 1 20.28 -15.21 22.36
N SER A 2 20.69 -13.98 22.71
CA SER A 2 19.76 -12.91 23.08
C SER A 2 18.92 -12.55 21.86
N THR A 3 17.60 -12.49 22.00
CA THR A 3 16.67 -12.03 20.94
C THR A 3 16.75 -10.52 20.72
N LEU A 4 17.36 -9.79 21.66
CA LEU A 4 17.48 -8.34 21.65
C LEU A 4 18.69 -7.87 20.81
N LYS A 5 18.48 -6.82 20.02
CA LYS A 5 19.51 -6.09 19.28
C LYS A 5 20.38 -5.26 20.24
N PRO A 6 21.61 -4.87 19.87
CA PRO A 6 22.42 -3.96 20.68
C PRO A 6 21.67 -2.65 20.99
N GLY A 7 21.67 -2.23 22.26
CA GLY A 7 20.96 -1.03 22.71
C GLY A 7 19.42 -1.17 22.76
N GLU A 8 18.89 -2.37 22.50
CA GLU A 8 17.47 -2.67 22.64
C GLU A 8 17.13 -3.02 24.10
N SER A 9 16.13 -2.33 24.67
CA SER A 9 15.64 -2.54 26.04
C SER A 9 14.15 -2.84 26.03
N ILE A 10 13.73 -3.80 26.86
CA ILE A 10 12.32 -4.21 26.98
C ILE A 10 11.57 -3.15 27.80
N ALA A 11 10.53 -2.58 27.20
CA ALA A 11 9.59 -1.68 27.86
C ALA A 11 8.41 -2.43 28.49
N LYS A 12 7.93 -3.49 27.82
CA LYS A 12 6.83 -4.33 28.32
C LYS A 12 6.93 -5.74 27.71
N SER A 13 6.54 -6.76 28.47
CA SER A 13 6.41 -8.12 27.95
C SER A 13 5.30 -8.88 28.65
N GLU A 14 4.60 -9.76 27.92
CA GLU A 14 3.55 -10.61 28.47
C GLU A 14 3.37 -11.89 27.63
N GLU A 15 2.89 -12.96 28.26
CA GLU A 15 2.40 -14.13 27.54
C GLU A 15 1.16 -13.78 26.72
N ALA A 16 1.22 -14.06 25.42
CA ALA A 16 0.16 -13.76 24.49
C ALA A 16 -0.17 -14.99 23.65
N ARG A 17 -1.38 -14.99 23.08
CA ARG A 17 -1.75 -15.96 22.05
C ARG A 17 -2.11 -15.22 20.77
N GLU A 18 -1.43 -15.56 19.70
CA GLU A 18 -1.78 -15.11 18.36
C GLU A 18 -2.70 -16.15 17.70
N ASP A 19 -3.67 -15.69 16.90
CA ASP A 19 -4.74 -16.54 16.35
C ASP A 19 -4.21 -17.70 15.47
N GLU A 20 -3.22 -17.44 14.61
CA GLU A 20 -2.68 -18.39 13.62
C GLU A 20 -1.37 -19.03 14.11
N ILE A 21 -0.56 -18.29 14.86
CA ILE A 21 0.75 -18.76 15.35
C ILE A 21 0.59 -19.54 16.66
N GLY A 22 -0.39 -19.22 17.50
CA GLY A 22 -0.60 -19.86 18.80
C GLY A 22 0.09 -19.13 19.96
N ARG A 23 0.43 -19.87 21.04
CA ARG A 23 0.98 -19.28 22.27
C ARG A 23 2.44 -18.86 22.13
N GLY A 24 2.80 -17.82 22.87
CA GLY A 24 4.14 -17.27 22.93
C GLY A 24 4.21 -16.07 23.86
N THR A 25 5.25 -15.27 23.72
CA THR A 25 5.45 -14.06 24.50
C THR A 25 5.57 -12.86 23.57
N LEU A 26 4.78 -11.83 23.83
CA LEU A 26 4.83 -10.55 23.13
C LEU A 26 5.75 -9.61 23.90
N TYR A 27 6.66 -8.96 23.18
CA TYR A 27 7.63 -8.02 23.71
C TYR A 27 7.49 -6.69 22.99
N LEU A 28 7.45 -5.61 23.76
CA LEU A 28 7.61 -4.24 23.30
C LEU A 28 8.94 -3.72 23.82
N THR A 29 9.77 -3.21 22.92
CA THR A 29 11.06 -2.60 23.23
C THR A 29 11.08 -1.13 22.86
N ASN A 30 12.20 -0.47 23.14
CA ASN A 30 12.48 0.87 22.63
C ASN A 30 12.68 0.94 21.10
N GLN A 31 12.67 -0.18 20.36
CA GLN A 31 12.92 -0.21 18.91
C GLN A 31 11.83 -0.92 18.10
N ARG A 32 11.15 -1.93 18.67
CA ARG A 32 10.16 -2.76 17.95
C ARG A 32 9.19 -3.46 18.91
N LEU A 33 8.09 -3.94 18.35
CA LEU A 33 7.24 -4.96 18.95
C LEU A 33 7.57 -6.31 18.28
N PHE A 34 7.75 -7.38 19.04
CA PHE A 34 7.95 -8.71 18.45
C PHE A 34 7.33 -9.81 19.30
N PHE A 35 6.96 -10.91 18.65
CA PHE A 35 6.33 -12.07 19.26
C PHE A 35 7.21 -13.30 19.10
N VAL A 36 7.52 -13.96 20.21
CA VAL A 36 8.29 -15.20 20.24
C VAL A 36 7.36 -16.35 20.51
N LYS A 37 7.23 -17.27 19.54
CA LYS A 37 6.44 -18.50 19.71
C LYS A 37 7.19 -19.45 20.66
N THR A 38 6.48 -19.96 21.66
CA THR A 38 6.97 -21.04 22.53
C THR A 38 6.46 -22.38 21.98
N GLY A 39 7.36 -23.36 21.80
CA GLY A 39 7.11 -24.62 21.07
C GLY A 39 6.00 -25.52 21.67
N GLY A 40 5.36 -26.33 20.80
CA GLY A 40 4.25 -27.23 21.14
C GLY A 40 4.67 -28.65 21.56
N ILE A 41 3.76 -29.34 22.25
CA ILE A 41 3.97 -30.47 23.19
C ILE A 41 4.16 -31.86 22.54
N LEU A 42 4.46 -31.98 21.25
CA LEU A 42 4.75 -33.28 20.63
C LEU A 42 6.15 -33.30 20.02
N PHE A 43 7.01 -34.10 20.64
CA PHE A 43 8.38 -34.44 20.21
C PHE A 43 9.36 -33.26 20.21
N PHE A 44 10.10 -33.13 21.31
CA PHE A 44 11.44 -32.52 21.47
C PHE A 44 11.87 -31.44 20.44
N SER A 45 12.15 -30.21 20.92
CA SER A 45 13.02 -29.18 20.30
C SER A 45 12.42 -28.00 19.49
N GLY A 46 11.23 -27.51 19.80
CA GLY A 46 10.81 -26.19 19.27
C GLY A 46 11.64 -25.05 19.91
N ARG A 47 12.75 -24.63 19.27
CA ARG A 47 13.51 -23.46 19.71
C ARG A 47 12.61 -22.21 19.71
N PRO A 48 12.73 -21.29 20.69
CA PRO A 48 12.00 -20.04 20.66
C PRO A 48 12.29 -19.30 19.35
N GLU A 49 11.24 -18.94 18.62
CA GLU A 49 11.36 -18.31 17.30
C GLU A 49 10.52 -17.04 17.24
N VAL A 50 11.11 -15.96 16.72
CA VAL A 50 10.39 -14.72 16.45
C VAL A 50 9.48 -14.96 15.23
N LYS A 51 8.16 -14.95 15.45
CA LYS A 51 7.16 -15.18 14.40
C LYS A 51 6.43 -13.93 13.94
N ALA A 52 6.52 -12.85 14.72
CA ALA A 52 6.08 -11.52 14.31
C ALA A 52 7.11 -10.49 14.78
N GLU A 53 7.47 -9.55 13.91
CA GLU A 53 8.37 -8.45 14.23
C GLU A 53 7.88 -7.18 13.53
N TYR A 54 7.72 -6.12 14.32
CA TYR A 54 7.20 -4.83 13.90
C TYR A 54 8.11 -3.71 14.43
N PRO A 55 9.04 -3.19 13.61
CA PRO A 55 9.74 -1.94 13.93
C PRO A 55 8.77 -0.83 14.27
N LEU A 56 9.05 -0.02 15.30
CA LEU A 56 8.09 0.99 15.78
C LEU A 56 7.75 2.04 14.72
N ASP A 57 8.69 2.36 13.82
CA ASP A 57 8.52 3.26 12.68
C ASP A 57 7.73 2.64 11.51
N GLN A 58 7.50 1.32 11.51
CA GLN A 58 6.82 0.59 10.44
C GLN A 58 5.43 0.09 10.84
N ILE A 59 4.97 0.32 12.07
CA ILE A 59 3.60 -0.03 12.49
C ILE A 59 2.62 0.92 11.80
N GLY A 60 1.89 0.40 10.82
CA GLY A 60 0.90 1.15 10.04
C GLY A 60 -0.54 0.96 10.52
N GLU A 61 -0.80 -0.12 11.26
CA GLU A 61 -2.11 -0.43 11.83
C GLU A 61 -1.93 -0.80 13.31
N LEU A 62 -2.66 -0.12 14.20
CA LEU A 62 -2.64 -0.40 15.63
C LEU A 62 -4.04 -0.14 16.20
N GLY A 63 -4.64 -1.18 16.78
CA GLY A 63 -5.99 -1.07 17.30
C GLY A 63 -6.37 -2.22 18.23
N VAL A 64 -7.64 -2.23 18.61
CA VAL A 64 -8.25 -3.32 19.36
C VAL A 64 -9.52 -3.75 18.63
N GLU A 65 -9.61 -5.02 18.30
CA GLU A 65 -10.78 -5.61 17.63
C GLU A 65 -11.58 -6.49 18.61
N GLY A 66 -12.90 -6.54 18.41
CA GLY A 66 -13.82 -7.35 19.21
C GLY A 66 -14.51 -6.58 20.35
N THR A 67 -15.72 -7.00 20.68
CA THR A 67 -16.56 -6.36 21.72
C THR A 67 -16.61 -7.14 23.02
N VAL A 68 -16.51 -8.47 22.96
CA VAL A 68 -16.57 -9.38 24.11
C VAL A 68 -15.19 -9.93 24.45
N ILE A 69 -14.47 -10.45 23.45
CA ILE A 69 -13.07 -10.88 23.59
C ILE A 69 -12.25 -9.91 22.74
N LYS A 70 -11.71 -8.89 23.39
CA LYS A 70 -10.87 -7.88 22.76
C LYS A 70 -9.51 -8.48 22.39
N LYS A 71 -9.02 -8.14 21.20
CA LYS A 71 -7.70 -8.55 20.71
C LYS A 71 -6.91 -7.32 20.30
N LEU A 72 -5.64 -7.29 20.68
CA LEU A 72 -4.70 -6.28 20.18
C LEU A 72 -4.40 -6.59 18.72
N VAL A 73 -4.57 -5.60 17.84
CA VAL A 73 -4.25 -5.70 16.43
C VAL A 73 -3.05 -4.83 16.13
N VAL A 74 -2.05 -5.44 15.50
CA VAL A 74 -0.84 -4.75 15.04
C VAL A 74 -0.57 -5.18 13.61
N GLY A 75 -0.34 -4.20 12.72
CA GLY A 75 -0.08 -4.47 11.31
C GLY A 75 0.96 -3.55 10.69
N SER A 76 1.58 -4.05 9.64
CA SER A 76 2.57 -3.37 8.81
C SER A 76 2.49 -3.90 7.38
N ARG A 77 2.53 -3.00 6.39
CA ARG A 77 2.59 -3.33 4.95
C ARG A 77 1.56 -4.38 4.48
N GLY A 78 0.35 -4.35 5.04
CA GLY A 78 -0.74 -5.26 4.65
C GLY A 78 -0.82 -6.58 5.42
N TYR A 79 0.15 -6.87 6.30
CA TYR A 79 0.06 -7.98 7.26
C TYR A 79 -0.45 -7.47 8.60
N ARG A 80 -1.33 -8.23 9.25
CA ARG A 80 -1.83 -7.93 10.60
C ARG A 80 -1.81 -9.18 11.47
N HIS A 81 -1.40 -9.02 12.73
CA HIS A 81 -1.51 -10.04 13.76
C HIS A 81 -2.52 -9.64 14.82
N ARG A 82 -3.26 -10.62 15.33
CA ARG A 82 -4.26 -10.44 16.38
C ARG A 82 -3.82 -11.19 17.62
N PHE A 83 -3.47 -10.44 18.66
CA PHE A 83 -2.97 -10.99 19.91
C PHE A 83 -4.04 -10.93 21.00
N HIS A 84 -4.29 -12.07 21.62
CA HIS A 84 -4.94 -12.13 22.93
C HIS A 84 -3.88 -11.81 23.98
N VAL A 85 -4.08 -10.68 24.65
CA VAL A 85 -3.27 -10.15 25.75
C VAL A 85 -4.21 -9.79 26.90
N LYS A 86 -3.70 -9.61 28.12
CA LYS A 86 -4.56 -9.35 29.28
C LYS A 86 -5.33 -8.03 29.17
N ASP A 87 -4.68 -7.00 28.65
CA ASP A 87 -5.24 -5.65 28.49
C ASP A 87 -4.92 -5.09 27.10
N PRO A 88 -5.72 -5.40 26.07
CA PRO A 88 -5.49 -4.94 24.70
C PRO A 88 -5.45 -3.42 24.56
N ASP A 89 -6.33 -2.72 25.27
CA ASP A 89 -6.43 -1.25 25.23
C ASP A 89 -5.16 -0.61 25.83
N GLY A 90 -4.72 -1.09 27.00
CA GLY A 90 -3.48 -0.62 27.62
C GLY A 90 -2.23 -0.97 26.80
N TRP A 91 -2.20 -2.13 26.15
CA TRP A 91 -1.15 -2.47 25.19
C TRP A 91 -1.13 -1.50 24.00
N ALA A 92 -2.27 -1.22 23.37
CA ALA A 92 -2.35 -0.28 22.25
C ALA A 92 -1.91 1.13 22.65
N ALA A 93 -2.29 1.61 23.84
CA ALA A 93 -1.83 2.89 24.37
C ALA A 93 -0.31 2.91 24.61
N THR A 94 0.22 1.85 25.21
CA THR A 94 1.67 1.72 25.48
C THR A 94 2.48 1.71 24.19
N ILE A 95 2.03 0.96 23.18
CA ILE A 95 2.69 0.89 21.86
C ILE A 95 2.64 2.26 21.19
N ARG A 96 1.49 2.95 21.20
CA ARG A 96 1.36 4.31 20.63
C ARG A 96 2.34 5.30 21.26
N ASN A 97 2.49 5.25 22.59
CA ASN A 97 3.46 6.08 23.30
C ASN A 97 4.91 5.71 22.96
N ALA A 98 5.20 4.42 22.83
CA ALA A 98 6.52 3.94 22.41
C ALA A 98 6.87 4.42 20.98
N ILE A 99 5.94 4.36 20.03
CA ILE A 99 6.10 4.87 18.67
C ILE A 99 6.39 6.39 18.72
N SER A 100 5.57 7.16 19.44
CA SER A 100 5.79 8.61 19.58
C SER A 100 7.15 8.94 20.17
N ASN A 101 7.58 8.21 21.21
CA ASN A 101 8.88 8.42 21.83
C ASN A 101 10.02 8.04 20.88
N TYR A 102 9.89 6.92 20.17
CA TYR A 102 10.88 6.45 19.21
C TYR A 102 11.12 7.47 18.09
N ILE A 103 10.07 8.02 17.50
CA ILE A 103 10.15 9.03 16.43
C ILE A 103 10.78 10.34 16.95
N ARG A 104 10.57 10.70 18.23
CA ARG A 104 11.17 11.90 18.82
C ARG A 104 12.67 11.75 19.05
N ILE A 105 13.13 10.59 19.48
CA ILE A 105 14.53 10.36 19.87
C ILE A 105 15.40 9.85 18.73
N THR A 106 14.80 9.18 17.74
CA THR A 106 15.53 8.79 16.55
C THR A 106 15.46 9.95 15.56
N PRO A 107 16.60 10.59 15.21
CA PRO A 107 16.62 11.47 14.07
C PRO A 107 16.18 10.60 12.90
N THR A 108 15.00 10.88 12.36
CA THR A 108 14.51 10.21 11.16
C THR A 108 15.68 10.28 10.16
N PRO A 109 16.20 9.15 9.63
CA PRO A 109 17.13 9.27 8.52
C PRO A 109 16.46 10.21 7.52
N PRO A 110 17.15 11.28 7.05
CA PRO A 110 16.56 12.28 6.17
C PRO A 110 15.78 11.50 5.13
N PRO A 111 14.44 11.75 5.00
CA PRO A 111 13.50 10.82 4.38
C PRO A 111 14.19 10.27 3.17
N THR A 112 14.67 9.01 3.25
CA THR A 112 15.66 8.46 2.31
C THR A 112 15.14 8.85 0.98
N VAL A 113 15.79 9.84 0.32
CA VAL A 113 15.20 10.65 -0.74
C VAL A 113 14.30 9.69 -1.45
N GLN A 114 13.00 9.76 -1.15
CA GLN A 114 12.06 9.00 -1.96
C GLN A 114 12.51 9.47 -3.32
N PRO A 115 12.81 8.59 -4.30
CA PRO A 115 12.82 9.04 -5.66
C PRO A 115 11.48 9.74 -5.76
N SER A 116 11.52 11.07 -5.58
CA SER A 116 10.44 12.00 -5.75
C SER A 116 10.12 11.61 -7.14
N VAL A 117 9.00 10.90 -7.28
CA VAL A 117 8.52 10.32 -8.52
C VAL A 117 9.10 11.20 -9.61
N PRO A 118 10.12 10.72 -10.38
CA PRO A 118 10.91 11.62 -11.22
C PRO A 118 9.88 12.48 -11.92
N PRO A 119 9.90 13.82 -11.71
CA PRO A 119 8.76 14.70 -11.95
C PRO A 119 8.12 14.18 -13.19
N SER A 120 6.94 13.54 -13.01
CA SER A 120 6.34 12.67 -14.01
C SER A 120 6.64 13.34 -15.32
N LEU A 121 7.37 12.68 -16.24
CA LEU A 121 7.42 13.20 -17.59
C LEU A 121 5.95 13.38 -17.93
N GLU A 122 5.51 14.63 -17.87
CA GLU A 122 4.16 15.03 -18.18
C GLU A 122 4.16 14.77 -19.66
N ILE A 123 3.76 13.55 -20.04
CA ILE A 123 3.35 13.26 -21.38
C ILE A 123 2.28 14.33 -21.59
N PRO A 124 2.54 15.36 -22.43
CA PRO A 124 1.61 16.46 -22.56
C PRO A 124 0.28 15.84 -22.93
N LYS A 125 -0.71 15.99 -22.05
CA LYS A 125 -2.05 15.45 -22.26
C LYS A 125 -2.47 15.94 -23.65
N PRO A 126 -2.68 15.05 -24.63
CA PRO A 126 -2.98 15.49 -25.99
C PRO A 126 -4.25 16.33 -25.92
N VAL A 127 -4.14 17.59 -26.31
CA VAL A 127 -5.27 18.50 -26.44
C VAL A 127 -6.08 18.01 -27.62
N ILE A 128 -7.05 17.13 -27.35
CA ILE A 128 -8.03 16.71 -28.34
C ILE A 128 -8.94 17.92 -28.56
N LYS A 129 -8.78 18.59 -29.72
CA LYS A 129 -9.73 19.61 -30.17
C LYS A 129 -11.13 18.98 -30.25
N PRO A 130 -12.20 19.66 -29.78
CA PRO A 130 -13.54 19.13 -29.92
C PRO A 130 -13.85 18.85 -31.39
N PRO A 131 -14.55 17.75 -31.70
CA PRO A 131 -14.81 17.34 -33.08
C PRO A 131 -15.64 18.40 -33.82
N PRO A 132 -15.31 18.70 -35.10
CA PRO A 132 -16.12 19.61 -35.91
C PRO A 132 -17.51 19.01 -36.18
N ALA A 133 -18.50 19.91 -36.28
CA ALA A 133 -19.93 19.68 -36.46
C ALA A 133 -20.30 18.66 -37.57
N PRO A 134 -21.50 18.02 -37.50
CA PRO A 134 -21.87 16.89 -38.36
C PRO A 134 -21.80 17.26 -39.85
N THR A 135 -20.86 16.64 -40.55
CA THR A 135 -20.67 16.80 -41.99
C THR A 135 -21.68 15.91 -42.71
N THR A 136 -22.56 16.50 -43.52
CA THR A 136 -23.35 15.76 -44.52
C THR A 136 -22.36 15.17 -45.54
N TRP A 137 -22.53 13.90 -45.90
CA TRP A 137 -21.62 13.20 -46.82
C TRP A 137 -22.30 12.90 -48.14
N ASN A 138 -21.58 13.07 -49.24
CA ASN A 138 -21.98 12.67 -50.58
C ASN A 138 -21.13 11.48 -51.04
N PHE A 139 -21.50 10.85 -52.15
CA PHE A 139 -20.70 9.81 -52.79
C PHE A 139 -20.25 10.23 -54.19
N CYS A 140 -19.03 9.86 -54.56
CA CYS A 140 -18.51 10.11 -55.90
C CYS A 140 -19.30 9.27 -56.91
N PRO A 141 -19.92 9.86 -57.94
CA PRO A 141 -20.69 9.10 -58.92
C PRO A 141 -19.81 8.20 -59.81
N TYR A 142 -18.50 8.48 -59.91
CA TYR A 142 -17.58 7.73 -60.77
C TYR A 142 -16.95 6.53 -60.09
N CYS A 143 -16.60 6.64 -58.81
CA CYS A 143 -15.88 5.57 -58.09
C CYS A 143 -16.54 5.14 -56.77
N GLY A 144 -17.68 5.73 -56.39
CA GLY A 144 -18.41 5.41 -55.17
C GLY A 144 -17.74 5.85 -53.86
N ALA A 145 -16.65 6.62 -53.90
CA ALA A 145 -15.97 7.06 -52.68
C ALA A 145 -16.85 8.01 -51.86
N LYS A 146 -16.80 7.91 -50.52
CA LYS A 146 -17.47 8.84 -49.61
C LYS A 146 -16.73 10.18 -49.60
N LEU A 147 -17.46 11.27 -49.77
CA LEU A 147 -16.96 12.62 -49.95
C LEU A 147 -17.60 13.58 -48.94
N PRO A 148 -16.87 14.58 -48.44
CA PRO A 148 -17.50 15.67 -47.70
C PRO A 148 -18.44 16.46 -48.63
N ALA A 149 -19.53 17.02 -48.09
CA ALA A 149 -20.57 17.71 -48.88
C ALA A 149 -20.02 18.79 -49.83
N ASN A 150 -18.91 19.43 -49.49
CA ASN A 150 -18.26 20.50 -50.23
C ASN A 150 -17.04 20.04 -51.06
N ALA A 151 -16.82 18.73 -51.26
CA ALA A 151 -15.73 18.24 -52.10
C ALA A 151 -15.85 18.81 -53.54
N ARG A 152 -14.78 19.46 -54.02
CA ARG A 152 -14.67 19.95 -55.40
C ARG A 152 -14.01 18.94 -56.33
N PHE A 153 -13.22 18.03 -55.78
CA PHE A 153 -12.57 16.92 -56.47
C PHE A 153 -12.66 15.65 -55.63
N CYS A 154 -12.66 14.49 -56.29
CA CYS A 154 -12.59 13.20 -55.62
C CYS A 154 -11.13 12.87 -55.28
N PRO A 155 -10.77 12.67 -54.00
CA PRO A 155 -9.41 12.31 -53.62
C PRO A 155 -9.05 10.88 -54.02
N ARG A 156 -10.02 10.04 -54.38
CA ARG A 156 -9.78 8.65 -54.77
C ARG A 156 -9.52 8.50 -56.27
N CYS A 157 -10.33 9.14 -57.12
CA CYS A 157 -10.22 8.99 -58.58
C CYS A 157 -9.74 10.26 -59.30
N GLY A 158 -9.57 11.38 -58.60
CA GLY A 158 -9.10 12.64 -59.17
C GLY A 158 -10.15 13.45 -59.94
N THR A 159 -11.35 12.92 -60.15
CA THR A 159 -12.41 13.59 -60.92
C THR A 159 -12.93 14.85 -60.19
N GLN A 160 -13.09 15.95 -60.92
CA GLN A 160 -13.76 17.15 -60.41
C GLN A 160 -15.27 16.93 -60.29
N LEU A 161 -15.85 17.38 -59.18
CA LEU A 161 -17.24 17.10 -58.79
C LEU A 161 -18.10 18.36 -58.80
N ARG A 162 -17.49 19.54 -58.88
CA ARG A 162 -18.16 20.82 -59.08
C ARG A 162 -17.33 21.71 -60.00
N GLU A 163 -17.88 22.02 -61.16
CA GLU A 163 -17.62 23.27 -61.88
C GLU A 163 -18.15 24.41 -60.99
N SER A 164 -17.40 25.49 -60.82
CA SER A 164 -17.97 26.75 -60.33
C SER A 164 -17.96 27.73 -61.49
N ASP A 165 -19.13 28.19 -61.88
CA ASP A 165 -19.26 29.59 -62.29
C ASP A 165 -19.10 30.48 -61.05
#